data_AF-A0A7W0YHA3-F1
#
_entry.id   AF-A0A7W0YHA3-F1
#
_cell.length_a   1.000
_cell.length_b   1.000
_cell.length_c   1.000
_cell.angle_alpha   90.00
_cell.angle_beta   90.00
_cell.angle_gamma   90.00
#
_symmetry.space_group_name_H-M   'P 1'
#
loop_
_entity.id
_entity.type
_entity.pdbx_description
1 polymer ?
#
loop_
_entity_poly.entity_id
_entity_poly.type
_entity_poly.pdbx_seq_one_letter_code
_entity_poly.pdbx_strand_id
1 'polypeptide(L)'
;MRPLATSGDLESLRRAWIRQIPEGSEDFARLHVLRPDAESINRGVEDSLFIKRASAKGSRRQMVDLLGYARLVNAITLARCRARERLNDAA
;
A
#
# COMPACT_ATOMS: atom_id res chain seq x y z
N MET A 1 26.34 -24.20 12.47
CA MET A 1 25.28 -24.51 11.47
C MET A 1 23.94 -24.39 12.20
N ARG A 2 23.13 -23.35 11.93
CA ARG A 2 21.82 -23.19 12.59
C ARG A 2 20.81 -24.15 11.94
N PRO A 3 19.93 -24.82 12.70
CA PRO A 3 18.91 -25.68 12.13
C PRO A 3 17.95 -24.86 11.26
N LEU A 4 17.54 -25.43 10.13
CA LEU A 4 16.50 -24.87 9.27
C LEU A 4 15.17 -24.96 10.02
N ALA A 5 14.45 -23.84 10.07
CA ALA A 5 13.12 -23.73 10.69
C ALA A 5 12.20 -24.85 10.18
N THR A 6 11.46 -25.51 11.09
CA THR A 6 10.52 -26.56 10.72
C THR A 6 9.37 -25.99 9.87
N SER A 7 8.62 -26.83 9.15
CA SER A 7 7.48 -26.37 8.35
C SER A 7 6.46 -25.56 9.18
N GLY A 8 6.28 -25.92 10.46
CA GLY A 8 5.44 -25.17 11.41
C GLY A 8 6.03 -23.82 11.82
N ASP A 9 7.36 -23.71 11.94
CA ASP A 9 8.05 -22.43 12.19
C ASP A 9 7.95 -21.50 10.98
N LEU A 10 8.06 -22.05 9.77
CA LEU A 10 7.90 -21.29 8.53
C LEU A 10 6.47 -20.79 8.34
N GLU A 11 5.47 -21.58 8.73
CA GLU A 11 4.06 -21.20 8.65
C GLU A 11 3.70 -20.15 9.71
N SER A 12 4.22 -20.27 10.93
CA SER A 12 4.06 -19.27 11.99
C SER A 12 4.82 -17.97 11.67
N LEU A 13 5.99 -18.03 11.04
CA LEU A 13 6.67 -16.86 10.48
C LEU A 13 5.89 -16.25 9.30
N ARG A 14 5.27 -17.05 8.44
CA ARG A 14 4.39 -16.56 7.36
C ARG A 14 3.18 -15.81 7.91
N ARG A 15 2.59 -16.32 9.00
CA ARG A 15 1.50 -15.68 9.75
C ARG A 15 1.98 -14.43 10.51
N ALA A 16 3.19 -14.44 11.06
CA ALA A 16 3.74 -13.28 11.77
C ALA A 16 4.01 -12.07 10.86
N TRP A 17 4.23 -12.29 9.56
CA TRP A 17 4.43 -11.23 8.57
C TRP A 17 3.13 -10.72 7.94
N ILE A 18 2.02 -11.41 8.15
CA ILE A 18 0.67 -10.96 7.79
C ILE A 18 -0.02 -10.62 9.11
N ARG A 19 0.04 -9.35 9.55
CA ARG A 19 -0.82 -8.90 10.66
C ARG A 19 -2.28 -9.01 10.23
N GLN A 20 -2.89 -10.19 10.37
CA GLN A 20 -4.32 -10.36 10.35
C GLN A 20 -4.82 -9.84 11.70
N ILE A 21 -5.46 -8.68 11.68
CA ILE A 21 -6.25 -8.25 12.82
C ILE A 21 -7.43 -9.23 12.91
N PRO A 22 -7.73 -9.85 14.06
CA PRO A 22 -8.80 -10.83 14.17
C PRO A 22 -10.15 -10.23 13.80
N GLU A 23 -10.90 -10.91 12.92
CA GLU A 23 -12.29 -10.56 12.64
C GLU A 23 -13.10 -10.54 13.94
N GLY A 24 -13.80 -9.44 14.20
CA GLY A 24 -14.56 -9.22 15.44
C GLY A 24 -13.83 -8.43 16.55
N SER A 25 -12.55 -8.09 16.37
CA SER A 25 -11.87 -7.16 17.30
C SER A 25 -12.22 -5.69 17.01
N GLU A 26 -12.14 -4.83 18.04
CA GLU A 26 -12.37 -3.39 17.90
C GLU A 26 -11.40 -2.74 16.89
N ASP A 27 -10.14 -3.18 16.92
CA ASP A 27 -9.13 -2.75 15.95
C ASP A 27 -9.44 -3.21 14.53
N PHE A 28 -10.10 -4.36 14.35
CA PHE A 28 -10.54 -4.79 13.02
C PHE A 28 -11.59 -3.85 12.47
N ALA A 29 -12.64 -3.56 13.25
CA ALA A 29 -13.69 -2.63 12.82
C ALA A 29 -13.13 -1.24 12.49
N ARG A 30 -12.16 -0.77 13.27
CA ARG A 30 -11.58 0.58 13.10
C ARG A 30 -10.56 0.65 11.96
N LEU A 31 -9.69 -0.35 11.80
CA LEU A 31 -8.55 -0.28 10.90
C LEU A 31 -8.78 -1.01 9.57
N HIS A 32 -9.69 -2.00 9.51
CA HIS A 32 -9.96 -2.74 8.28
C HIS A 32 -10.59 -1.86 7.20
N VAL A 33 -11.51 -0.96 7.57
CA VAL A 33 -12.14 0.01 6.63
C VAL A 33 -11.13 1.03 6.11
N LEU A 34 -10.14 1.36 6.93
CA LEU A 34 -9.08 2.31 6.61
C LEU A 34 -7.89 1.64 5.91
N ARG A 35 -7.93 0.33 5.68
CA ARG A 35 -6.86 -0.39 5.01
C ARG A 35 -7.05 -0.26 3.50
N PRO A 36 -6.31 0.61 2.80
CA PRO A 36 -6.10 0.35 1.39
C PRO A 36 -5.42 -1.00 1.31
N ASP A 37 -6.06 -1.96 0.64
CA ASP A 37 -5.43 -3.24 0.40
C ASP A 37 -4.04 -2.99 -0.19
N ALA A 38 -3.02 -3.62 0.38
CA ALA A 38 -1.67 -3.47 -0.12
C ALA A 38 -1.61 -3.87 -1.60
N GLU A 39 -2.49 -4.77 -2.04
CA GLU A 39 -2.69 -5.11 -3.44
C GLU A 39 -3.22 -3.95 -4.28
N SER A 40 -4.18 -3.17 -3.76
CA SER A 40 -4.70 -1.97 -4.43
C SER A 40 -3.64 -0.89 -4.62
N ILE A 41 -2.83 -0.63 -3.58
CA ILE A 41 -1.70 0.32 -3.70
C ILE A 41 -0.66 -0.20 -4.68
N ASN A 42 -0.31 -1.49 -4.60
CA ASN A 42 0.65 -2.08 -5.53
C ASN A 42 0.14 -1.99 -6.97
N ARG A 43 -1.14 -2.28 -7.23
CA ARG A 43 -1.76 -2.12 -8.54
C ARG A 43 -1.70 -0.67 -9.03
N GLY A 44 -2.02 0.30 -8.17
CA GLY A 44 -1.90 1.72 -8.50
C GLY A 44 -0.47 2.12 -8.90
N VAL A 45 0.54 1.60 -8.19
CA VAL A 45 1.96 1.78 -8.51
C VAL A 45 2.31 1.12 -9.86
N GLU A 46 1.89 -0.12 -10.10
CA GLU A 46 2.14 -0.83 -11.36
C GLU A 46 1.54 -0.09 -12.57
N ASP A 47 0.27 0.32 -12.46
CA ASP A 47 -0.48 0.95 -13.54
C ASP A 47 0.03 2.38 -13.82
N SER A 48 0.51 3.10 -12.80
CA SER A 48 0.91 4.50 -12.93
C SER A 48 2.40 4.71 -13.20
N LEU A 49 3.26 3.82 -12.70
CA LEU A 49 4.72 3.92 -12.86
C LEU A 49 5.27 2.89 -13.85
N PHE A 50 4.42 2.01 -14.41
CA PHE A 50 4.80 0.93 -15.33
C PHE A 50 5.87 -0.02 -14.77
N ILE A 51 5.95 -0.13 -13.43
CA ILE A 51 6.92 -0.99 -12.74
C ILE A 51 6.25 -2.37 -12.53
N LYS A 52 6.57 -3.37 -13.37
CA LYS A 52 6.10 -4.75 -13.12
C LYS A 52 6.66 -5.29 -11.80
N ARG A 53 5.78 -5.56 -10.83
CA ARG A 53 6.13 -5.89 -9.44
C ARG A 53 5.75 -7.33 -9.08
N ALA A 54 6.05 -8.28 -9.96
CA ALA A 54 6.04 -9.71 -9.60
C ALA A 54 7.31 -10.16 -8.84
N SER A 55 8.28 -9.28 -8.60
CA SER A 55 9.53 -9.62 -7.91
C SER A 55 9.64 -8.84 -6.59
N ALA A 56 9.83 -9.58 -5.50
CA ALA A 56 10.12 -9.04 -4.17
C ALA A 56 11.50 -8.35 -4.16
N LYS A 57 11.63 -7.18 -4.79
CA LYS A 57 12.88 -6.42 -4.94
C LYS A 57 13.33 -5.70 -3.64
N GLY A 58 12.69 -5.99 -2.51
CA GLY A 58 13.02 -5.48 -1.17
C GLY A 58 12.20 -4.27 -0.71
N SER A 59 12.04 -4.14 0.61
CA SER A 59 11.22 -3.11 1.28
C SER A 59 11.69 -1.67 1.03
N ARG A 60 13.00 -1.45 0.93
CA ARG A 60 13.56 -0.11 0.65
C ARG A 60 13.15 0.42 -0.72
N ARG A 61 13.18 -0.43 -1.74
CA ARG A 61 12.74 -0.07 -3.09
C ARG A 61 11.23 0.19 -3.14
N GLN A 62 10.45 -0.63 -2.44
CA GLN A 62 9.02 -0.40 -2.26
C GLN A 62 8.72 0.99 -1.71
N MET A 63 9.50 1.43 -0.72
CA MET A 63 9.26 2.72 -0.08
C MET A 63 9.49 3.89 -1.04
N VAL A 64 10.48 3.79 -1.92
CA VAL A 64 10.71 4.79 -2.97
C VAL A 64 9.56 4.82 -3.98
N ASP A 65 9.11 3.64 -4.44
CA ASP A 65 7.98 3.52 -5.37
C ASP A 65 6.70 4.12 -4.76
N LEU A 66 6.45 3.84 -3.47
CA LEU A 66 5.32 4.39 -2.71
C LEU A 66 5.39 5.91 -2.56
N LEU A 67 6.56 6.46 -2.23
CA LEU A 67 6.75 7.91 -2.13
C LEU A 67 6.54 8.60 -3.47
N GLY A 68 7.07 8.03 -4.55
CA GLY A 68 6.86 8.53 -5.91
C GLY A 68 5.38 8.55 -6.29
N TYR A 69 4.69 7.43 -6.06
CA TYR A 69 3.26 7.31 -6.34
C TYR A 69 2.41 8.27 -5.51
N ALA A 70 2.64 8.36 -4.20
CA ALA A 70 1.92 9.30 -3.33
C ALA A 70 2.12 10.75 -3.78
N ARG A 71 3.34 11.13 -4.19
CA ARG A 71 3.62 12.48 -4.67
C ARG A 71 2.89 12.81 -5.98
N LEU A 72 2.82 11.84 -6.90
CA LEU A 72 2.07 11.95 -8.15
C LEU A 72 0.59 12.19 -7.90
N VAL A 73 -0.05 11.32 -7.11
CA VAL A 73 -1.48 11.42 -6.78
C VAL A 73 -1.79 12.77 -6.13
N ASN A 74 -0.98 13.19 -5.15
CA ASN A 74 -1.17 14.49 -4.49
C ASN A 74 -1.03 15.68 -5.45
N ALA A 75 -0.10 15.62 -6.41
CA ALA A 75 0.05 16.66 -7.42
C ALA A 75 -1.18 16.76 -8.33
N ILE A 76 -1.71 15.62 -8.80
CA ILE A 76 -2.91 15.56 -9.64
C ILE A 76 -4.12 16.11 -8.87
N THR A 77 -4.31 15.68 -7.63
CA THR A 77 -5.39 16.16 -6.77
C THR A 77 -5.32 17.67 -6.58
N LEU A 78 -4.15 18.20 -6.24
CA LEU A 78 -3.95 19.64 -6.08
C LEU A 78 -4.26 20.41 -7.37
N ALA A 79 -3.82 19.91 -8.53
CA ALA A 79 -4.10 20.53 -9.81
C ALA A 79 -5.61 20.56 -10.12
N ARG A 80 -6.33 19.47 -9.83
CA ARG A 80 -7.79 19.38 -10.00
C ARG A 80 -8.54 20.31 -9.06
N CYS A 81 -8.14 20.39 -7.78
CA CYS A 81 -8.73 21.32 -6.82
C CYS A 81 -8.59 22.77 -7.30
N ARG A 82 -7.37 23.17 -7.70
CA ARG A 82 -7.12 24.52 -8.22
C ARG A 82 -7.90 24.82 -9.50
N ALA A 83 -8.04 23.85 -10.40
CA ALA A 83 -8.85 24.03 -11.60
C ALA A 83 -10.33 24.26 -11.25
N ARG A 84 -10.85 23.54 -10.24
CA ARG A 84 -12.23 23.69 -9.77
C ARG A 84 -12.47 25.02 -9.07
N GLU A 85 -11.53 25.48 -8.25
CA GLU A 85 -11.57 26.81 -7.62
C GLU A 85 -11.70 27.90 -8.70
N ARG A 86 -10.84 27.87 -9.73
CA ARG A 86 -10.90 28.85 -10.83
C ARG A 86 -12.23 28.84 -11.59
N LEU A 87 -12.83 27.67 -11.76
CA LEU A 87 -14.13 27.56 -12.42
C LEU A 87 -15.24 28.15 -11.55
N ASN A 88 -15.19 27.93 -10.24
CA ASN A 88 -16.14 28.52 -9.30
C ASN A 88 -15.97 30.04 -9.19
N ASP A 89 -14.74 30.55 -9.26
CA ASP A 89 -14.46 32.00 -9.23
C ASP A 89 -14.91 32.72 -10.51
N ALA A 90 -15.06 31.99 -11.62
CA ALA A 90 -15.47 32.52 -12.92
C ALA A 90 -16.98 32.43 -13.18
N ALA A 91 -17.74 31.80 -12.28
CA ALA A 91 -19.19 31.62 -12.36
C ALA A 91 -19.92 32.64 -11.47
#